data_AF-A0A932LV22-F1
#
_entry.id   AF-A0A932LV22-F1
#
_cell.length_a   1.000
_cell.length_b   1.000
_cell.length_c   1.000
_cell.angle_alpha   90.00
_cell.angle_beta   90.00
_cell.angle_gamma   90.00
#
_symmetry.space_group_name_H-M   'P 1'
#
loop_
_entity.id
_entity.type
_entity.pdbx_description
1 polymer ?
#
loop_
_entity_poly.entity_id
_entity_poly.type
_entity_poly.pdbx_seq_one_letter_code
_entity_poly.pdbx_strand_id
1 'polypeptide(L)'
;MITVAIMALAALMLSGPASAQTKIRVGKTIGGSGFHLPSYVAVDKGLFKGEGLEAEFIVAGAGVLVRAGIAKEIEFVPIPGGGSEAMLKGAPLAF
;
A
#
# COMPACT_ATOMS: atom_id res chain seq x y z
N MET A 1 -25.06 25.05 31.94
CA MET A 1 -23.88 25.47 31.14
C MET A 1 -22.64 24.63 31.47
N ILE A 2 -22.32 24.36 32.74
CA ILE A 2 -21.18 23.52 33.16
C ILE A 2 -21.22 22.09 32.57
N THR A 3 -22.39 21.46 32.51
CA THR A 3 -22.56 20.10 31.98
C THR A 3 -22.18 19.98 30.50
N VAL A 4 -22.42 21.03 29.71
CA VAL A 4 -22.09 21.06 28.28
C VAL A 4 -20.58 21.17 28.08
N ALA A 5 -19.90 21.96 28.92
CA ALA A 5 -18.44 22.10 28.88
C ALA A 5 -17.72 20.79 29.22
N ILE A 6 -18.26 20.01 30.17
CA ILE A 6 -17.69 18.71 30.56
C ILE A 6 -17.85 17.68 29.43
N MET A 7 -19.01 17.64 28.76
CA MET A 7 -19.21 16.74 27.62
C MET A 7 -18.32 17.08 26.42
N ALA A 8 -18.11 18.38 26.15
CA ALA A 8 -17.21 18.82 25.09
C ALA A 8 -15.74 18.44 25.37
N LEU A 9 -15.30 18.58 26.63
CA LEU A 9 -13.95 18.20 27.04
C LEU A 9 -13.74 16.68 27.00
N ALA A 10 -14.75 15.90 27.38
CA ALA A 10 -14.72 14.44 27.27
C ALA A 10 -14.64 13.97 25.81
N ALA A 11 -15.35 14.62 24.88
CA ALA A 11 -15.29 14.28 23.45
C ALA A 11 -13.91 14.52 22.83
N LEU A 12 -13.21 15.59 23.25
CA LEU A 12 -11.83 15.89 22.82
C LEU A 12 -10.79 14.90 23.38
N MET A 13 -11.09 14.26 24.52
CA MET A 13 -10.24 13.23 25.12
C MET A 13 -10.44 11.85 24.46
N LEU A 14 -11.57 11.63 23.78
CA LEU A 14 -11.84 10.42 23.00
C LEU A 14 -11.34 10.50 21.55
N SER A 15 -11.02 11.69 21.03
CA SER A 15 -10.33 11.80 19.75
C SER A 15 -8.86 11.40 19.92
N GLY A 16 -8.60 10.09 19.79
CA GLY A 16 -7.24 9.57 19.63
C GLY A 16 -6.56 10.17 18.39
N PRO A 17 -5.23 10.13 18.30
CA PRO A 17 -4.53 10.62 17.13
C PRO A 17 -5.09 9.92 15.89
N ALA A 18 -5.48 10.70 14.89
CA ALA A 18 -5.71 10.15 13.56
C ALA A 18 -4.36 9.56 13.11
N SER A 19 -4.22 8.23 13.16
CA SER A 19 -3.04 7.57 12.59
C SER A 19 -3.01 7.92 11.12
N ALA A 20 -2.09 8.80 10.74
CA ALA A 20 -1.82 9.10 9.35
C ALA A 20 -1.43 7.79 8.68
N GLN A 21 -2.27 7.31 7.76
CA GLN A 21 -1.96 6.09 7.04
C GLN A 21 -0.76 6.34 6.14
N THR A 22 0.21 5.41 6.17
CA THR A 22 1.35 5.47 5.27
C THR A 22 0.89 5.05 3.90
N LYS A 23 1.01 5.95 2.91
CA LYS A 23 0.67 5.63 1.52
C LYS A 23 1.70 4.69 0.93
N ILE A 24 1.23 3.62 0.28
CA ILE A 24 2.07 2.67 -0.45
C ILE A 24 1.52 2.47 -1.86
N ARG A 25 2.41 2.29 -2.82
CA ARG A 25 2.09 2.01 -4.22
C ARG A 25 2.46 0.58 -4.54
N VAL A 26 1.45 -0.20 -4.89
CA VAL A 26 1.59 -1.63 -5.20
C VAL A 26 1.39 -1.81 -6.71
N GLY A 27 2.34 -2.45 -7.38
CA GLY A 27 2.22 -2.71 -8.81
C GLY A 27 1.09 -3.69 -9.14
N LYS A 28 0.40 -3.48 -10.27
CA LYS A 28 -0.60 -4.40 -10.83
C LYS A 28 -0.48 -4.45 -12.34
N THR A 29 -0.47 -5.64 -12.93
CA THR A 29 -0.45 -5.77 -14.39
C THR A 29 -1.79 -5.34 -14.99
N ILE A 30 -1.75 -4.77 -16.20
CA ILE A 30 -2.94 -4.56 -17.03
C ILE A 30 -3.67 -5.91 -17.19
N GLY A 31 -4.99 -5.91 -17.00
CA GLY A 31 -5.82 -7.13 -17.05
C GLY A 31 -5.78 -8.01 -15.79
N GLY A 32 -4.90 -7.72 -14.83
CA GLY A 32 -4.74 -8.53 -13.62
C GLY A 32 -3.82 -9.75 -13.82
N SER A 33 -3.58 -10.49 -12.74
CA SER A 33 -2.70 -11.65 -12.70
C SER A 33 -3.06 -12.50 -11.47
N GLY A 34 -3.09 -13.83 -11.63
CA GLY A 34 -3.29 -14.75 -10.50
C GLY A 34 -2.18 -14.65 -9.44
N PHE A 35 -0.96 -14.28 -9.85
CA PHE A 35 0.17 -14.09 -8.93
C PHE A 35 -0.02 -12.89 -7.99
N HIS A 36 -0.90 -11.94 -8.34
CA HIS A 36 -1.16 -10.75 -7.54
C HIS A 36 -2.39 -10.91 -6.63
N LEU A 37 -3.02 -12.10 -6.59
CA LEU A 37 -4.21 -12.34 -5.77
C LEU A 37 -4.03 -11.92 -4.29
N PRO A 38 -2.88 -12.20 -3.63
CA PRO A 38 -2.71 -11.78 -2.24
C PRO A 38 -2.86 -10.26 -2.04
N SER A 39 -2.29 -9.44 -2.93
CA SER A 39 -2.41 -7.99 -2.81
C SER A 39 -3.82 -7.49 -3.13
N TYR A 40 -4.52 -8.12 -4.07
CA TYR A 40 -5.94 -7.80 -4.34
C TYR A 40 -6.82 -8.08 -3.12
N VAL A 41 -6.66 -9.25 -2.50
CA VAL A 41 -7.40 -9.63 -1.29
C VAL A 41 -7.05 -8.68 -0.14
N ALA A 42 -5.77 -8.33 0.04
CA ALA A 42 -5.35 -7.42 1.09
C ALA A 42 -5.96 -6.02 0.95
N VAL A 43 -6.08 -5.50 -0.27
CA VAL A 43 -6.76 -4.22 -0.54
C VAL A 43 -8.27 -4.34 -0.35
N ASP A 44 -8.91 -5.37 -0.93
CA ASP A 44 -10.36 -5.60 -0.85
C ASP A 44 -10.84 -5.77 0.60
N LYS A 45 -10.11 -6.55 1.39
CA LYS A 45 -10.43 -6.81 2.80
C LYS A 45 -9.94 -5.71 3.75
N GLY A 46 -9.30 -4.66 3.24
CA GLY A 46 -8.77 -3.57 4.06
C GLY A 46 -7.66 -4.02 5.03
N LEU A 47 -6.94 -5.11 4.73
CA LEU A 47 -5.87 -5.62 5.60
C LEU A 47 -4.74 -4.61 5.71
N PHE A 48 -4.35 -3.97 4.60
CA PHE A 48 -3.36 -2.89 4.64
C PHE A 48 -3.81 -1.72 5.53
N LYS A 49 -5.10 -1.36 5.48
CA LYS A 49 -5.64 -0.29 6.33
C LYS A 49 -5.59 -0.66 7.81
N GLY A 50 -5.83 -1.93 8.14
CA GLY A 50 -5.69 -2.47 9.49
C GLY A 50 -4.28 -2.34 10.04
N GLU A 51 -3.27 -2.41 9.17
CA GLU A 51 -1.85 -2.19 9.48
C GLU A 51 -1.43 -0.71 9.36
N GLY A 52 -2.36 0.22 9.19
CA GLY A 52 -2.06 1.65 9.04
C GLY A 52 -1.47 2.03 7.68
N LEU A 53 -1.64 1.19 6.66
CA LEU A 53 -1.17 1.43 5.29
C LEU A 53 -2.34 1.77 4.35
N GLU A 54 -2.19 2.84 3.59
CA GLU A 54 -3.11 3.23 2.52
C GLU A 54 -2.53 2.78 1.18
N ALA A 55 -2.97 1.61 0.71
CA ALA A 55 -2.47 1.02 -0.53
C ALA A 55 -3.20 1.53 -1.77
N GLU A 56 -2.44 1.93 -2.78
CA GLU A 56 -2.90 2.29 -4.13
C GLU A 56 -2.29 1.34 -5.16
N PHE A 57 -3.09 0.87 -6.12
CA PHE A 57 -2.57 0.06 -7.24
C PHE A 57 -2.08 0.93 -8.38
N ILE A 58 -0.83 0.71 -8.80
CA ILE A 58 -0.28 1.30 -10.02
C ILE A 58 -0.41 0.27 -11.15
N VAL A 59 -1.27 0.56 -12.11
CA VAL A 59 -1.59 -0.35 -13.22
C VAL A 59 -0.70 -0.07 -14.42
N ALA A 60 0.16 -1.00 -14.79
CA ALA A 60 1.03 -0.88 -15.97
C ALA A 60 1.47 -2.25 -16.51
N GLY A 61 2.22 -2.26 -17.62
CA GLY A 61 2.88 -3.46 -18.12
C GLY A 61 4.01 -3.93 -17.20
N ALA A 62 4.31 -5.23 -17.17
CA ALA A 62 5.29 -5.83 -16.25
C ALA A 62 6.67 -5.15 -16.29
N GLY A 63 7.21 -4.89 -17.48
CA GLY A 63 8.51 -4.21 -17.63
C GLY A 63 8.49 -2.75 -17.14
N VAL A 64 7.34 -2.07 -17.18
CA VAL A 64 7.19 -0.72 -16.61
C VAL A 64 7.24 -0.79 -15.09
N LEU A 65 6.51 -1.73 -14.49
CA LEU A 65 6.48 -1.92 -13.03
C LEU A 65 7.87 -2.26 -12.47
N VAL A 66 8.62 -3.14 -13.14
CA VAL A 66 10.00 -3.45 -12.73
C VAL A 66 10.88 -2.20 -12.73
N ARG A 67 10.82 -1.37 -13.78
CA ARG A 67 11.58 -0.12 -13.84
C ARG A 67 11.13 0.90 -12.78
N ALA A 68 9.83 1.04 -12.55
CA ALA A 68 9.29 1.90 -11.52
C ALA A 68 9.75 1.48 -10.11
N GLY A 69 9.80 0.17 -9.84
CA GLY A 69 10.33 -0.34 -8.57
C GLY A 69 11.83 -0.04 -8.40
N ILE A 70 12.63 -0.22 -9.46
CA ILE A 70 14.06 0.13 -9.44
C ILE A 70 14.24 1.64 -9.15
N ALA A 71 13.40 2.48 -9.74
CA ALA A 71 13.40 3.92 -9.54
C ALA A 71 12.81 4.35 -8.17
N LYS A 72 12.31 3.41 -7.36
CA LYS A 72 11.58 3.66 -6.10
C LYS A 72 10.31 4.51 -6.28
N GLU A 73 9.71 4.45 -7.47
CA GLU A 73 8.42 5.06 -7.79
C GLU A 73 7.23 4.16 -7.41
N ILE A 74 7.49 2.88 -7.11
CA ILE A 74 6.53 1.99 -6.45
C ILE A 74 7.27 1.14 -5.43
N GLU A 75 6.63 0.90 -4.29
CA GLU A 75 7.26 0.21 -3.16
C GLU A 75 7.27 -1.31 -3.34
N PHE A 76 6.26 -1.85 -4.03
CA PHE A 76 6.08 -3.30 -4.20
C PHE A 76 5.82 -3.68 -5.65
N VAL A 77 6.61 -4.62 -6.19
CA VAL A 77 6.53 -5.08 -7.58
C VAL A 77 6.21 -6.57 -7.61
N PRO A 78 4.93 -6.99 -7.73
CA PRO A 78 4.57 -8.40 -7.67
C PRO A 78 4.82 -9.14 -9.00
N ILE A 79 5.97 -8.95 -9.65
CA ILE A 79 6.33 -9.51 -10.97
C ILE A 79 7.37 -10.62 -10.83
N PRO A 80 6.96 -11.92 -10.79
CA PRO A 80 7.89 -13.00 -10.48
C PRO A 80 8.98 -13.19 -11.55
N GLY A 81 8.65 -13.08 -12.84
CA GLY A 81 9.63 -13.30 -13.92
C GLY A 81 10.70 -12.21 -13.98
N GLY A 82 10.43 -11.16 -14.76
CA GLY A 82 11.40 -10.07 -14.98
C GLY A 82 11.85 -9.33 -13.71
N GLY A 83 11.03 -9.33 -12.64
CA GLY A 83 11.42 -8.77 -11.34
C GLY A 83 12.49 -9.62 -10.64
N SER A 84 12.32 -10.93 -10.57
CA SER A 84 13.35 -11.81 -9.97
C SER A 84 14.64 -11.81 -10.79
N GLU A 85 14.55 -11.77 -12.13
CA GLU A 85 15.75 -11.62 -12.97
C GLU A 85 16.49 -10.30 -12.70
N ALA A 86 15.76 -9.19 -12.56
CA ALA A 86 16.36 -7.91 -12.22
C ALA A 86 17.03 -7.95 -10.83
N MET A 87 16.42 -8.59 -9.84
CA MET A 87 17.02 -8.76 -8.51
C MET A 87 18.30 -9.60 -8.55
N LEU A 88 18.34 -10.68 -9.34
CA LEU A 88 19.55 -11.46 -9.55
C LEU A 88 20.69 -10.62 -10.17
N LYS A 89 20.34 -9.58 -10.91
CA LYS A 89 21.27 -8.59 -11.49
C LYS A 89 21.58 -7.42 -10.56
N GLY A 90 21.11 -7.45 -9.31
CA GLY A 90 21.40 -6.43 -8.29
C GLY A 90 20.38 -5.31 -8.17
N ALA A 91 19.20 -5.43 -8.80
CA ALA A 91 18.14 -4.44 -8.66
C ALA A 91 17.56 -4.42 -7.23
N PRO A 92 17.35 -3.23 -6.62
CA PRO A 92 16.84 -3.10 -5.25
C PRO A 92 15.31 -3.19 -5.20
N LEU A 93 14.75 -4.30 -5.69
CA LEU A 93 13.29 -4.52 -5.73
C LEU A 93 12.78 -5.19 -4.45
N ALA A 94 11.53 -4.88 -4.09
CA ALA A 94 10.74 -5.57 -3.09
C ALA A 94 9.45 -6.12 -3.73
N PHE A 95 9.00 -7.28 -3.26
CA PHE A 95 7.81 -7.99 -3.74
C PHE A 95 6.61 -7.79 -2.81
#